data_AF-A0A9K3CT87-F1
#
_entry.id   AF-A0A9K3CT87-F1
#
_cell.length_a   1.000
_cell.length_b   1.000
_cell.length_c   1.000
_cell.angle_alpha   90.00
_cell.angle_beta   90.00
_cell.angle_gamma   90.00
#
_symmetry.space_group_name_H-M   'P 1'
#
loop_
_entity.id
_entity.type
_entity.pdbx_description
1 polymer ?
#
loop_
_entity_poly.entity_id
_entity_poly.type
_entity_poly.pdbx_seq_one_letter_code
_entity_poly.pdbx_strand_id
1 'polypeptide(L)'
;MRSTQGGGGTGGPGIDALAKRYQSLCMKERVRPLTEFLRQLQVSVPQNGTLNLSGSFVSAADLGPMFQVLQQCPQAQHIVLSKNKLGAEAAEPLARYLAPNTRILSIEVRLVHCGMSMTPTDHYSYGDAHREQGAAMGVRAITLTLPRCPPVPVGAHFFRVDTLLTLGGSSVLLGLEDNEFLVDYEYIIDLGNCLHQRHCFPTAIGALQGDRIHHSSPALINGTLTRYVVINLADRDGVIEDGRRFALIHDLADPLSPPKRNSEYSSQYISESGVIMRLPLGMTMHVQKYMMYPLTCVLDGQCVFVPGEQYSLKATMEGIGTCIYNPETQVWTEDGRECPDLTDSKAHTVVDDTLYVFTGRNGEGGIWTYTLEDGWENVGRLPMNSVGVAFAQTFGRLILLGCDSGIHLHDTVSGDWSRIGDNPHPEPEIEDSSYIGACITHNTLLCLDTTSIVDNDDRLLYASIVTLNESLLYPSVEMGWGRLLEWDKDWRVTLGVDNPAET
;
A
#
# COMPACT_ATOMS: atom_id res chain seq x y z
N MET A 1 -55.82 -41.85 -27.69
CA MET A 1 -56.28 -40.48 -28.03
C MET A 1 -55.27 -39.49 -27.48
N ARG A 2 -54.65 -38.71 -28.36
CA ARG A 2 -53.65 -37.68 -28.04
C ARG A 2 -54.37 -36.45 -27.49
N SER A 3 -53.82 -35.83 -26.46
CA SER A 3 -54.03 -34.42 -26.13
C SER A 3 -52.68 -33.82 -25.75
N THR A 4 -52.00 -33.31 -26.78
CA THR A 4 -50.80 -32.49 -26.71
C THR A 4 -51.22 -31.05 -26.41
N GLN A 5 -50.79 -30.50 -25.27
CA GLN A 5 -50.59 -29.06 -25.13
C GLN A 5 -49.12 -28.81 -24.83
N GLY A 6 -48.42 -28.42 -25.89
CA GLY A 6 -47.09 -27.82 -25.80
C GLY A 6 -47.22 -26.35 -25.42
N GLY A 7 -46.57 -25.98 -24.33
CA GLY A 7 -46.18 -24.61 -24.01
C GLY A 7 -44.67 -24.56 -23.97
N GLY A 8 -44.02 -24.61 -25.14
CA GLY A 8 -42.58 -24.44 -25.27
C GLY A 8 -42.22 -22.96 -25.11
N GLY A 9 -42.13 -22.49 -23.87
CA GLY A 9 -41.45 -21.24 -23.58
C GLY A 9 -39.95 -21.49 -23.64
N THR A 10 -39.28 -21.03 -24.70
CA THR A 10 -37.81 -20.96 -24.73
C THR A 10 -37.37 -19.87 -23.76
N GLY A 11 -37.35 -20.19 -22.48
CA GLY A 11 -36.74 -19.37 -21.43
C GLY A 11 -35.24 -19.33 -21.67
N GLY A 12 -34.77 -18.31 -22.38
CA GLY A 12 -33.36 -17.97 -22.41
C GLY A 12 -32.83 -17.74 -20.98
N PRO A 13 -31.51 -17.86 -20.74
CA PRO A 13 -30.94 -17.62 -19.42
C PRO A 13 -31.35 -16.21 -18.94
N GLY A 14 -31.96 -16.15 -17.75
CA GLY A 14 -32.35 -14.87 -17.14
C GLY A 14 -31.14 -13.95 -16.95
N ILE A 15 -31.37 -12.63 -16.90
CA ILE A 15 -30.30 -11.63 -16.80
C ILE A 15 -29.34 -11.91 -15.64
N ASP A 16 -29.81 -12.41 -14.50
CA ASP A 16 -28.94 -12.77 -13.38
C ASP A 16 -27.92 -13.85 -13.74
N ALA A 17 -28.28 -14.80 -14.63
CA ALA A 17 -27.37 -15.81 -15.13
C ALA A 17 -26.37 -15.22 -16.14
N LEU A 18 -26.79 -14.25 -16.96
CA LEU A 18 -25.89 -13.54 -17.89
C LEU A 18 -24.94 -12.58 -17.17
N ALA A 19 -25.40 -11.88 -16.14
CA ALA A 19 -24.61 -10.99 -15.28
C ALA A 19 -23.59 -11.79 -14.45
N LYS A 20 -24.00 -12.93 -13.86
CA LYS A 20 -23.07 -13.86 -13.18
C LYS A 20 -22.05 -14.47 -14.15
N ARG A 21 -22.47 -14.77 -15.38
CA ARG A 21 -21.56 -15.25 -16.44
C ARG A 21 -20.57 -14.18 -16.86
N TYR A 22 -21.00 -12.92 -16.99
CA TYR A 22 -20.10 -11.79 -17.28
C TYR A 22 -19.13 -11.53 -16.14
N GLN A 23 -19.59 -11.51 -14.88
CA GLN A 23 -18.71 -11.43 -13.71
C GLN A 23 -17.68 -12.57 -13.70
N SER A 24 -18.10 -13.80 -13.99
CA SER A 24 -17.19 -14.94 -14.12
C SER A 24 -16.21 -14.82 -15.31
N LEU A 25 -16.56 -14.12 -16.39
CA LEU A 25 -15.70 -13.92 -17.55
C LEU A 25 -14.72 -12.75 -17.34
N CYS A 26 -15.15 -11.67 -16.70
CA CYS A 26 -14.28 -10.57 -16.27
C CYS A 26 -13.20 -11.03 -15.29
N MET A 27 -13.54 -11.98 -14.40
CA MET A 27 -12.59 -12.61 -13.48
C MET A 27 -11.61 -13.58 -14.16
N LYS A 28 -11.94 -14.12 -15.35
CA LYS A 28 -11.17 -15.22 -15.98
C LYS A 28 -10.40 -14.82 -17.25
N GLU A 29 -10.88 -13.88 -18.05
CA GLU A 29 -10.42 -13.74 -19.45
C GLU A 29 -9.97 -12.34 -19.85
N ARG A 30 -9.83 -11.35 -18.95
CA ARG A 30 -9.45 -9.93 -19.25
C ARG A 30 -9.83 -9.48 -20.68
N VAL A 31 -11.00 -8.85 -20.77
CA VAL A 31 -11.54 -8.09 -21.93
C VAL A 31 -12.36 -8.91 -22.95
N ARG A 32 -13.68 -8.99 -22.72
CA ARG A 32 -14.63 -8.64 -23.79
C ARG A 32 -15.06 -7.19 -23.56
N PRO A 33 -15.20 -6.35 -24.61
CA PRO A 33 -15.67 -4.98 -24.44
C PRO A 33 -17.06 -5.01 -23.77
N LEU A 34 -17.25 -4.20 -22.71
CA LEU A 34 -18.54 -4.01 -22.05
C LEU A 34 -19.66 -3.72 -23.06
N THR A 35 -19.33 -3.04 -24.16
CA THR A 35 -20.19 -2.79 -25.32
C THR A 35 -20.76 -4.05 -25.98
N GLU A 36 -19.98 -5.13 -26.07
CA GLU A 36 -20.44 -6.41 -26.64
C GLU A 36 -21.35 -7.17 -25.67
N PHE A 37 -21.08 -7.07 -24.37
CA PHE A 37 -21.97 -7.59 -23.33
C PHE A 37 -23.31 -6.83 -23.31
N LEU A 38 -23.28 -5.50 -23.42
CA LEU A 38 -24.48 -4.67 -23.46
C LEU A 38 -25.30 -4.90 -24.75
N ARG A 39 -24.64 -5.17 -25.89
CA ARG A 39 -25.34 -5.61 -27.12
C ARG A 39 -26.06 -6.94 -26.94
N GLN A 40 -25.47 -7.89 -26.20
CA GLN A 40 -26.14 -9.16 -25.89
C GLN A 40 -27.34 -8.98 -24.94
N LEU A 41 -27.32 -7.93 -24.11
CA LEU A 41 -28.43 -7.55 -23.21
C LEU A 41 -29.59 -6.80 -23.91
N GLN A 42 -29.41 -6.27 -25.13
CA GLN A 42 -30.52 -5.65 -25.90
C GLN A 42 -31.71 -6.59 -26.08
N VAL A 43 -31.50 -7.90 -25.99
CA VAL A 43 -32.53 -8.92 -26.20
C VAL A 43 -33.34 -9.21 -24.92
N SER A 44 -32.93 -8.73 -23.75
CA SER A 44 -33.44 -9.26 -22.48
C SER A 44 -33.70 -8.27 -21.36
N VAL A 45 -33.79 -6.95 -21.58
CA VAL A 45 -34.17 -6.00 -20.51
C VAL A 45 -35.51 -6.42 -19.87
N PRO A 46 -35.62 -6.55 -18.53
CA PRO A 46 -36.86 -7.02 -17.89
C PRO A 46 -38.00 -6.05 -18.15
N GLN A 47 -39.25 -6.55 -18.16
CA GLN A 47 -40.44 -5.69 -18.32
C GLN A 47 -40.56 -4.58 -17.26
N ASN A 48 -39.88 -4.73 -16.11
CA ASN A 48 -39.86 -3.72 -15.05
C ASN A 48 -38.86 -2.56 -15.31
N GLY A 49 -38.14 -2.57 -16.43
CA GLY A 49 -37.28 -1.47 -16.85
C GLY A 49 -36.03 -1.23 -16.00
N THR A 50 -35.69 -2.11 -15.06
CA THR A 50 -34.47 -1.99 -14.26
C THR A 50 -33.30 -2.74 -14.90
N LEU A 51 -32.22 -2.02 -15.19
CA LEU A 51 -30.93 -2.58 -15.57
C LEU A 51 -29.97 -2.52 -14.37
N ASN A 52 -29.67 -3.67 -13.78
CA ASN A 52 -28.75 -3.78 -12.67
C ASN A 52 -27.34 -4.12 -13.17
N LEU A 53 -26.43 -3.15 -13.08
CA LEU A 53 -25.00 -3.27 -13.40
C LEU A 53 -24.14 -3.17 -12.14
N SER A 54 -24.70 -3.46 -10.96
CA SER A 54 -23.97 -3.39 -9.71
C SER A 54 -22.78 -4.37 -9.70
N GLY A 55 -21.60 -3.91 -9.30
CA GLY A 55 -20.40 -4.77 -9.22
C GLY A 55 -19.91 -5.30 -10.57
N SER A 56 -20.14 -4.56 -11.65
CA SER A 56 -19.73 -4.95 -13.01
C SER A 56 -18.39 -4.34 -13.44
N PHE A 57 -17.65 -3.74 -12.49
CA PHE A 57 -16.36 -3.07 -12.72
C PHE A 57 -16.40 -1.97 -13.79
N VAL A 58 -17.55 -1.30 -13.94
CA VAL A 58 -17.70 -0.16 -14.86
C VAL A 58 -16.81 0.99 -14.37
N SER A 59 -15.91 1.46 -15.23
CA SER A 59 -15.10 2.67 -15.00
C SER A 59 -15.77 3.89 -15.65
N ALA A 60 -15.26 5.10 -15.38
CA ALA A 60 -15.74 6.30 -16.04
C ALA A 60 -15.56 6.28 -17.57
N ALA A 61 -14.48 5.67 -18.07
CA ALA A 61 -14.21 5.53 -19.51
C ALA A 61 -15.26 4.65 -20.21
N ASP A 62 -15.86 3.71 -19.48
CA ASP A 62 -16.87 2.79 -20.00
C ASP A 62 -18.26 3.43 -20.11
N LEU A 63 -18.50 4.54 -19.41
CA LEU A 63 -19.82 5.19 -19.37
C LEU A 63 -20.26 5.69 -20.74
N GLY A 64 -19.35 6.27 -21.53
CA GLY A 64 -19.67 6.77 -22.88
C GLY A 64 -20.22 5.68 -23.81
N PRO A 65 -19.46 4.60 -24.06
CA PRO A 65 -19.94 3.46 -24.84
C PRO A 65 -21.19 2.79 -24.25
N MET A 66 -21.27 2.67 -22.91
CA MET A 66 -22.44 2.11 -22.24
C MET A 66 -23.71 2.93 -22.53
N PHE A 67 -23.62 4.25 -22.44
CA PHE A 67 -24.73 5.16 -22.70
C PHE A 67 -25.20 5.14 -24.15
N GLN A 68 -24.29 4.97 -25.11
CA GLN A 68 -24.68 4.76 -26.52
C GLN A 68 -25.54 3.50 -26.71
N VAL A 69 -25.22 2.42 -25.98
CA VAL A 69 -26.04 1.20 -26.03
C VAL A 69 -27.38 1.41 -25.32
N LEU A 70 -27.39 2.11 -24.18
CA LEU A 70 -28.62 2.40 -23.43
C LEU A 70 -29.62 3.27 -24.20
N GLN A 71 -29.16 4.17 -25.09
CA GLN A 71 -30.05 4.92 -26.00
C GLN A 71 -30.89 3.99 -26.89
N GLN A 72 -30.42 2.78 -27.14
CA GLN A 72 -31.11 1.76 -27.95
C GLN A 72 -32.00 0.84 -27.11
N CYS A 73 -32.08 1.04 -25.79
CA CYS A 73 -32.87 0.25 -24.85
C CYS A 73 -34.05 1.07 -24.29
N PRO A 74 -35.13 1.30 -25.08
CA PRO A 74 -36.21 2.23 -24.70
C PRO A 74 -37.00 1.82 -23.44
N GLN A 75 -36.84 0.57 -22.99
CA GLN A 75 -37.52 0.03 -21.81
C GLN A 75 -36.76 0.30 -20.50
N ALA A 76 -35.49 0.73 -20.55
CA ALA A 76 -34.70 0.97 -19.35
C ALA A 76 -35.12 2.28 -18.68
N GLN A 77 -35.72 2.16 -17.50
CA GLN A 77 -36.20 3.27 -16.66
C GLN A 77 -35.34 3.45 -15.40
N HIS A 78 -34.72 2.38 -14.91
CA HIS A 78 -33.90 2.40 -13.70
C HIS A 78 -32.53 1.78 -13.98
N ILE A 79 -31.45 2.45 -13.61
CA ILE A 79 -30.08 1.93 -13.78
C ILE A 79 -29.41 1.85 -12.41
N VAL A 80 -28.92 0.67 -12.02
CA VAL A 80 -28.19 0.47 -10.76
C VAL A 80 -26.71 0.29 -11.07
N LEU A 81 -25.88 1.24 -10.63
CA LEU A 81 -24.42 1.29 -10.83
C LEU A 81 -23.64 1.14 -9.52
N SER A 82 -24.28 0.73 -8.43
CA SER A 82 -23.61 0.55 -7.14
C SER A 82 -22.43 -0.42 -7.21
N LYS A 83 -21.40 -0.24 -6.36
CA LYS A 83 -20.23 -1.14 -6.30
C LYS A 83 -19.39 -1.21 -7.59
N ASN A 84 -19.42 -0.17 -8.42
CA ASN A 84 -18.51 0.00 -9.55
C ASN A 84 -17.37 0.98 -9.21
N LYS A 85 -16.31 1.02 -10.03
CA LYS A 85 -15.16 1.92 -9.86
C LYS A 85 -15.43 3.26 -10.56
N LEU A 86 -16.46 3.96 -10.11
CA LEU A 86 -16.83 5.27 -10.64
C LEU A 86 -16.21 6.33 -9.73
N GLY A 87 -15.12 6.96 -10.15
CA GLY A 87 -14.53 8.11 -9.45
C GLY A 87 -15.23 9.43 -9.81
N ALA A 88 -14.67 10.56 -9.38
CA ALA A 88 -15.22 11.89 -9.66
C ALA A 88 -15.33 12.19 -11.17
N GLU A 89 -14.44 11.60 -11.96
CA GLU A 89 -14.40 11.68 -13.42
C GLU A 89 -15.62 11.04 -14.10
N ALA A 90 -16.39 10.21 -13.39
CA ALA A 90 -17.66 9.68 -13.88
C ALA A 90 -18.82 10.70 -13.84
N ALA A 91 -18.71 11.78 -13.07
CA ALA A 91 -19.81 12.72 -12.83
C ALA A 91 -20.23 13.47 -14.11
N GLU A 92 -19.28 13.96 -14.90
CA GLU A 92 -19.58 14.72 -16.11
C GLU A 92 -20.20 13.85 -17.22
N PRO A 93 -19.67 12.63 -17.55
CA PRO A 93 -20.33 11.72 -18.48
C PRO A 93 -21.75 11.32 -18.03
N LEU A 94 -21.96 11.08 -16.73
CA LEU A 94 -23.28 10.79 -16.16
C LEU A 94 -24.25 11.96 -16.37
N ALA A 95 -23.82 13.19 -16.04
CA ALA A 95 -24.63 14.39 -16.20
C ALA A 95 -24.98 14.67 -17.67
N ARG A 96 -23.99 14.55 -18.58
CA ARG A 96 -24.20 14.72 -20.03
C ARG A 96 -25.21 13.73 -20.60
N TYR A 97 -25.23 12.50 -20.11
CA TYR A 97 -26.20 11.49 -20.56
C TYR A 97 -27.59 11.70 -19.96
N LEU A 98 -27.65 12.09 -18.68
CA LEU A 98 -28.91 12.32 -17.97
C LEU A 98 -29.65 13.55 -18.50
N ALA A 99 -28.94 14.62 -18.86
CA ALA A 99 -29.55 15.89 -19.27
C ALA A 99 -30.57 15.77 -20.43
N PRO A 100 -30.30 15.04 -21.54
CA PRO A 100 -31.27 14.85 -22.62
C PRO A 100 -32.21 13.64 -22.42
N ASN A 101 -31.95 12.75 -21.46
CA ASN A 101 -32.65 11.47 -21.36
C ASN A 101 -33.83 11.54 -20.36
N THR A 102 -35.00 11.93 -20.86
CA THR A 102 -36.22 12.05 -20.04
C THR A 102 -36.87 10.72 -19.65
N ARG A 103 -36.30 9.57 -20.07
CA ARG A 103 -36.91 8.24 -19.85
C ARG A 103 -36.36 7.53 -18.62
N ILE A 104 -35.15 7.90 -18.18
CA ILE A 104 -34.53 7.32 -16.99
C ILE A 104 -35.13 8.02 -15.77
N LEU A 105 -35.87 7.26 -14.98
CA LEU A 105 -36.55 7.74 -13.78
C LEU A 105 -35.61 7.76 -12.58
N SER A 106 -34.64 6.84 -12.52
CA SER A 106 -33.63 6.86 -11.46
C SER A 106 -32.32 6.20 -11.88
N ILE A 107 -31.21 6.74 -11.38
CA ILE A 107 -29.92 6.06 -11.35
C ILE A 107 -29.50 5.89 -9.89
N GLU A 108 -29.30 4.65 -9.46
CA GLU A 108 -28.70 4.38 -8.15
C GLU A 108 -27.19 4.23 -8.33
N VAL A 109 -26.45 5.26 -7.94
CA VAL A 109 -25.00 5.19 -7.80
C VAL A 109 -24.71 5.13 -6.30
N ARG A 110 -24.35 3.95 -5.79
CA ARG A 110 -23.64 3.88 -4.51
C ARG A 110 -22.16 3.90 -4.82
N LEU A 111 -21.60 5.11 -4.74
CA LEU A 111 -20.17 5.32 -4.81
C LEU A 111 -19.57 4.60 -3.60
N VAL A 112 -18.88 3.49 -3.87
CA VAL A 112 -17.95 2.95 -2.89
C VAL A 112 -16.78 3.91 -2.95
N HIS A 113 -16.79 4.91 -2.07
CA HIS A 113 -15.89 6.09 -2.06
C HIS A 113 -16.19 7.17 -3.10
N CYS A 114 -17.17 8.03 -2.79
CA CYS A 114 -17.05 9.46 -3.10
C CYS A 114 -17.70 10.20 -1.93
N GLY A 115 -16.97 11.21 -1.45
CA GLY A 115 -17.37 12.08 -0.35
C GLY A 115 -18.74 12.72 -0.55
N MET A 116 -19.35 13.06 0.57
CA MET A 116 -20.65 13.68 0.64
C MET A 116 -20.72 14.93 -0.25
N SER A 117 -21.77 15.00 -1.08
CA SER A 117 -22.21 16.25 -1.70
C SER A 117 -22.76 17.15 -0.60
N MET A 118 -21.98 18.13 -0.18
CA MET A 118 -22.46 19.27 0.59
C MET A 118 -23.07 20.26 -0.40
N THR A 119 -24.34 20.63 -0.17
CA THR A 119 -24.94 21.79 -0.84
C THR A 119 -24.17 23.06 -0.44
N PRO A 120 -23.83 23.95 -1.38
CA PRO A 120 -23.03 25.13 -1.10
C PRO A 120 -23.90 26.24 -0.48
N THR A 121 -24.26 26.08 0.78
CA THR A 121 -24.90 27.14 1.57
C THR A 121 -24.55 26.92 3.03
N ASP A 122 -23.35 27.33 3.39
CA ASP A 122 -23.02 28.11 4.59
C ASP A 122 -21.49 28.17 4.69
N HIS A 123 -20.94 29.36 4.92
CA HIS A 123 -19.50 29.53 5.12
C HIS A 123 -19.10 28.79 6.39
N TYR A 124 -18.59 27.57 6.22
CA TYR A 124 -18.00 26.79 7.30
C TYR A 124 -16.78 27.56 7.84
N SER A 125 -16.92 28.17 9.01
CA SER A 125 -15.89 29.03 9.57
C SER A 125 -14.90 28.22 10.41
N TYR A 126 -13.70 28.77 10.63
CA TYR A 126 -12.75 28.24 11.62
C TYR A 126 -13.40 28.07 13.01
N GLY A 127 -14.35 28.93 13.36
CA GLY A 127 -15.10 28.85 14.62
C GLY A 127 -16.08 27.69 14.69
N ASP A 128 -16.57 27.18 13.55
CA ASP A 128 -17.41 25.99 13.49
C ASP A 128 -16.55 24.72 13.56
N ALA A 129 -15.41 24.72 12.87
CA ALA A 129 -14.41 23.65 12.91
C ALA A 129 -13.86 23.40 14.33
N HIS A 130 -13.52 24.47 15.05
CA HIS A 130 -13.00 24.39 16.41
C HIS A 130 -14.04 23.86 17.43
N ARG A 131 -15.34 24.06 17.19
CA ARG A 131 -16.41 23.55 18.07
C ARG A 131 -16.68 22.06 17.89
N GLU A 132 -16.27 21.47 16.77
CA GLU A 132 -16.42 20.04 16.45
C GLU A 132 -15.23 19.18 16.89
N GLN A 133 -14.31 19.71 17.70
CA GLN A 133 -13.10 19.01 18.15
C GLN A 133 -13.41 17.67 18.85
N GLY A 134 -13.34 16.58 18.08
CA GLY A 134 -13.02 15.23 18.58
C GLY A 134 -11.53 15.12 18.88
N ALA A 135 -10.98 13.91 18.99
CA ALA A 135 -9.53 13.71 18.87
C ALA A 135 -9.16 13.53 17.38
N ALA A 136 -8.01 14.06 16.95
CA ALA A 136 -7.48 13.86 15.59
C ALA A 136 -7.28 12.37 15.30
N MET A 137 -6.94 11.67 16.37
CA MET A 137 -6.47 10.31 16.37
C MET A 137 -6.93 9.63 17.66
N GLY A 138 -7.48 8.43 17.54
CA GLY A 138 -7.69 7.52 18.65
C GLY A 138 -6.56 6.49 18.70
N VAL A 139 -6.02 6.23 19.89
CA VAL A 139 -5.05 5.16 20.12
C VAL A 139 -5.68 4.13 21.04
N ARG A 140 -5.65 2.87 20.64
CA ARG A 140 -6.11 1.74 21.45
C ARG A 140 -5.02 0.69 21.55
N ALA A 141 -4.47 0.51 22.74
CA ALA A 141 -3.57 -0.60 23.03
C ALA A 141 -4.31 -1.95 22.86
N ILE A 142 -3.65 -2.91 22.24
CA ILE A 142 -4.11 -4.28 22.07
C ILE A 142 -2.94 -5.24 22.32
N THR A 143 -3.27 -6.52 22.45
CA THR A 143 -2.28 -7.58 22.54
C THR A 143 -2.57 -8.61 21.46
N LEU A 144 -1.54 -9.00 20.71
CA LEU A 144 -1.60 -10.04 19.71
C LEU A 144 -0.97 -11.31 20.28
N THR A 145 -1.66 -12.43 20.17
CA THR A 145 -1.08 -13.74 20.52
C THR A 145 -0.26 -14.23 19.34
N LEU A 146 1.03 -14.46 19.54
CA LEU A 146 1.89 -15.03 18.51
C LEU A 146 1.61 -16.52 18.31
N PRO A 147 1.77 -17.04 17.08
CA PRO A 147 1.76 -18.47 16.86
C PRO A 147 2.79 -19.19 17.70
N ARG A 148 2.57 -20.49 17.90
CA ARG A 148 3.69 -21.34 18.28
C ARG A 148 4.68 -21.36 17.10
N CYS A 149 5.83 -20.71 17.29
CA CYS A 149 6.98 -20.95 16.42
C CYS A 149 7.26 -22.47 16.40
N PRO A 150 7.74 -23.01 15.26
CA PRO A 150 8.26 -24.37 15.22
C PRO A 150 9.22 -24.60 16.40
N PRO A 151 9.32 -25.82 16.95
CA PRO A 151 10.23 -26.09 18.07
C PRO A 151 11.66 -25.75 17.67
N VAL A 152 12.13 -24.58 18.09
CA VAL A 152 13.53 -24.14 17.97
C VAL A 152 14.32 -24.83 19.09
N PRO A 153 15.60 -25.19 18.88
CA PRO A 153 16.46 -25.73 19.94
C PRO A 153 16.38 -24.93 21.25
N VAL A 154 16.50 -25.64 22.38
CA VAL A 154 16.23 -25.16 23.74
C VAL A 154 17.08 -23.91 24.09
N GLY A 155 16.42 -22.77 24.30
CA GLY A 155 17.02 -21.47 24.65
C GLY A 155 15.94 -20.38 24.76
N ALA A 156 16.25 -19.25 25.40
CA ALA A 156 15.38 -18.07 25.38
C ALA A 156 15.66 -17.30 24.09
N HIS A 157 14.71 -17.34 23.15
CA HIS A 157 14.85 -16.68 21.85
C HIS A 157 14.34 -15.24 21.93
N PHE A 158 15.10 -14.33 21.32
CA PHE A 158 14.72 -12.94 21.15
C PHE A 158 14.33 -12.75 19.69
N PHE A 159 13.04 -12.50 19.46
CA PHE A 159 12.53 -12.17 18.14
C PHE A 159 12.41 -10.66 17.99
N ARG A 160 12.94 -10.13 16.89
CA ARG A 160 12.69 -8.75 16.49
C ARG A 160 11.59 -8.74 15.45
N VAL A 161 10.63 -7.81 15.54
CA VAL A 161 9.73 -7.54 14.42
C VAL A 161 10.52 -6.81 13.34
N ASP A 162 10.76 -7.50 12.23
CA ASP A 162 11.48 -6.93 11.08
C ASP A 162 10.52 -6.26 10.10
N THR A 163 9.42 -6.95 9.77
CA THR A 163 8.50 -6.53 8.72
C THR A 163 7.06 -6.57 9.21
N LEU A 164 6.29 -5.54 8.87
CA LEU A 164 4.84 -5.51 8.97
C LEU A 164 4.26 -4.97 7.66
N LEU A 165 3.58 -5.82 6.89
CA LEU A 165 3.04 -5.46 5.59
C LEU A 165 1.55 -5.78 5.49
N THR A 166 0.75 -4.82 5.02
CA THR A 166 -0.67 -5.07 4.75
C THR A 166 -0.85 -5.90 3.48
N LEU A 167 -1.67 -6.96 3.56
CA LEU A 167 -2.02 -7.81 2.44
C LEU A 167 -3.35 -7.43 1.79
N GLY A 168 -3.93 -6.31 2.22
CA GLY A 168 -5.29 -5.91 1.93
C GLY A 168 -6.30 -6.53 2.89
N GLY A 169 -7.41 -5.81 3.11
CA GLY A 169 -8.41 -6.21 4.11
C GLY A 169 -7.81 -6.19 5.52
N SER A 170 -8.16 -7.19 6.34
CA SER A 170 -7.67 -7.32 7.73
C SER A 170 -6.40 -8.16 7.87
N SER A 171 -5.75 -8.54 6.77
CA SER A 171 -4.59 -9.44 6.82
C SER A 171 -3.28 -8.66 6.80
N VAL A 172 -2.36 -9.05 7.68
CA VAL A 172 -0.99 -8.52 7.73
C VAL A 172 0.02 -9.65 7.68
N LEU A 173 1.13 -9.40 7.01
CA LEU A 173 2.33 -10.21 7.09
C LEU A 173 3.19 -9.68 8.23
N LEU A 174 3.53 -10.55 9.17
CA LEU A 174 4.47 -10.30 10.25
C LEU A 174 5.76 -11.10 9.99
N GLY A 175 6.87 -10.39 9.81
CA GLY A 175 8.21 -10.97 9.77
C GLY A 175 8.87 -10.85 11.14
N LEU A 176 9.39 -11.97 11.65
CA LEU A 176 10.15 -12.04 12.89
C LEU A 176 11.57 -12.51 12.58
N GLU A 177 12.57 -11.73 12.95
CA GLU A 177 13.98 -12.08 12.85
C GLU A 177 14.44 -12.68 14.18
N ASP A 178 15.07 -13.85 14.12
CA ASP A 178 15.73 -14.47 15.27
C ASP A 178 17.17 -13.97 15.39
N ASN A 179 17.43 -13.18 16.45
CA ASN A 179 18.74 -12.56 16.67
C ASN A 179 19.88 -13.58 16.88
N GLU A 180 19.58 -14.80 17.36
CA GLU A 180 20.62 -15.80 17.63
C GLU A 180 20.95 -16.64 16.40
N PHE A 181 19.93 -16.99 15.63
CA PHE A 181 20.07 -17.94 14.52
C PHE A 181 20.02 -17.30 13.13
N LEU A 182 19.73 -15.99 13.04
CA LEU A 182 19.55 -15.28 11.77
C LEU A 182 18.52 -15.97 10.88
N VAL A 183 17.43 -16.44 11.50
CA VAL A 183 16.32 -17.09 10.80
C VAL A 183 15.13 -16.15 10.80
N ASP A 184 14.61 -15.90 9.61
CA ASP A 184 13.42 -15.08 9.44
C ASP A 184 12.19 -15.97 9.35
N TYR A 185 11.26 -15.72 10.26
CA TYR A 185 9.96 -16.38 10.32
C TYR A 185 8.87 -15.44 9.82
N GLU A 186 7.98 -15.96 8.98
CA GLU A 186 6.95 -15.16 8.37
C GLU A 186 5.57 -15.73 8.57
N TYR A 187 4.69 -14.87 9.07
CA TYR A 187 3.34 -15.22 9.47
C TYR A 187 2.32 -14.31 8.80
N ILE A 188 1.31 -14.90 8.16
CA ILE A 188 0.10 -14.16 7.80
C ILE A 188 -0.85 -14.20 8.99
N ILE A 189 -1.21 -13.03 9.49
CA ILE A 189 -2.13 -12.84 10.60
C ILE A 189 -3.41 -12.17 10.06
N ASP A 190 -4.56 -12.77 10.31
CA ASP A 190 -5.86 -12.13 10.07
C ASP A 190 -6.31 -11.38 11.33
N LEU A 191 -6.11 -10.07 11.32
CA LEU A 191 -6.48 -9.19 12.43
C LEU A 191 -7.97 -9.20 12.71
N GLY A 192 -8.82 -9.55 11.73
CA GLY A 192 -10.25 -9.70 11.94
C GLY A 192 -10.54 -10.69 13.07
N ASN A 193 -9.81 -11.79 13.15
CA ASN A 193 -9.99 -12.77 14.22
C ASN A 193 -9.38 -12.29 15.54
N CYS A 194 -8.20 -11.66 15.50
CA CYS A 194 -7.54 -11.10 16.67
C CYS A 194 -8.41 -10.03 17.38
N LEU A 195 -9.00 -9.11 16.61
CA LEU A 195 -9.84 -8.04 17.15
C LEU A 195 -11.13 -8.54 17.80
N HIS A 196 -11.62 -9.71 17.40
CA HIS A 196 -12.81 -10.35 17.97
C HIS A 196 -12.47 -11.38 19.07
N GLN A 197 -11.23 -11.37 19.59
CA GLN A 197 -10.73 -12.31 20.61
C GLN A 197 -10.94 -13.79 20.22
N ARG A 198 -10.95 -14.09 18.92
CA ARG A 198 -10.98 -15.47 18.45
C ARG A 198 -9.55 -15.97 18.32
N HIS A 199 -9.33 -17.24 18.65
CA HIS A 199 -8.04 -17.88 18.40
C HIS A 199 -7.71 -17.74 16.92
N CYS A 200 -6.66 -16.97 16.62
CA CYS A 200 -6.17 -16.77 15.28
C CYS A 200 -5.03 -17.78 15.06
N PHE A 201 -5.17 -18.65 14.06
CA PHE A 201 -4.09 -19.52 13.64
C PHE A 201 -3.42 -18.86 12.44
N PRO A 202 -2.24 -18.26 12.61
CA PRO A 202 -1.57 -17.62 11.49
C PRO A 202 -1.07 -18.68 10.52
N THR A 203 -1.01 -18.30 9.25
CA THR A 203 -0.49 -19.17 8.21
C THR A 203 0.99 -18.87 8.04
N ALA A 204 1.85 -19.83 8.37
CA ALA A 204 3.27 -19.72 8.09
C ALA A 204 3.49 -19.82 6.58
N ILE A 205 4.18 -18.85 5.99
CA ILE A 205 4.51 -18.85 4.56
C ILE A 205 5.83 -19.61 4.30
N GLY A 206 6.74 -19.57 5.26
CA GLY A 206 8.03 -20.24 5.19
C GLY A 206 9.01 -19.67 6.20
N ALA A 207 10.18 -20.28 6.27
CA ALA A 207 11.35 -19.73 6.92
C ALA A 207 12.43 -19.53 5.87
N LEU A 208 13.04 -18.34 5.84
CA LEU A 208 14.26 -18.13 5.07
C LEU A 208 15.42 -18.56 5.96
N GLN A 209 15.99 -19.72 5.66
CA GLN A 209 17.09 -20.28 6.45
C GLN A 209 18.40 -20.21 5.67
N GLY A 210 19.41 -19.57 6.28
CA GLY A 210 20.80 -19.66 5.87
C GLY A 210 21.63 -18.55 6.49
N ASP A 211 22.79 -18.90 7.04
CA ASP A 211 23.68 -18.03 7.85
C ASP A 211 24.17 -16.72 7.17
N ARG A 212 23.76 -16.44 5.93
CA ARG A 212 24.27 -15.34 5.08
C ARG A 212 23.25 -14.86 4.05
N ILE A 213 21.97 -14.98 4.36
CA ILE A 213 20.89 -14.50 3.49
C ILE A 213 20.52 -13.10 3.96
N HIS A 214 20.84 -12.09 3.15
CA HIS A 214 20.27 -10.77 3.33
C HIS A 214 19.08 -10.64 2.42
N HIS A 215 17.96 -10.19 2.95
CA HIS A 215 16.76 -9.97 2.17
C HIS A 215 16.18 -8.61 2.50
N SER A 216 15.40 -8.11 1.55
CA SER A 216 14.65 -6.89 1.72
C SER A 216 13.33 -7.16 2.42
N SER A 217 12.70 -6.11 2.97
CA SER A 217 11.27 -6.17 3.23
C SER A 217 10.52 -6.55 1.94
N PRO A 218 9.40 -7.30 2.03
CA PRO A 218 8.63 -7.71 0.87
C PRO A 218 7.84 -6.55 0.26
N ALA A 219 7.72 -6.56 -1.07
CA ALA A 219 6.73 -5.81 -1.82
C ALA A 219 5.54 -6.70 -2.15
N LEU A 220 4.32 -6.22 -1.93
CA LEU A 220 3.10 -6.86 -2.39
C LEU A 220 2.70 -6.30 -3.76
N ILE A 221 2.68 -7.16 -4.77
CA ILE A 221 2.27 -6.79 -6.12
C ILE A 221 1.43 -7.90 -6.74
N ASN A 222 0.25 -7.56 -7.25
CA ASN A 222 -0.63 -8.47 -7.98
C ASN A 222 -0.90 -9.81 -7.26
N GLY A 223 -1.02 -9.78 -5.92
CA GLY A 223 -1.23 -10.99 -5.11
C GLY A 223 0.03 -11.85 -4.88
N THR A 224 1.21 -11.34 -5.23
CA THR A 224 2.50 -11.97 -4.97
C THR A 224 3.34 -11.15 -4.01
N LEU A 225 4.03 -11.80 -3.08
CA LEU A 225 5.07 -11.18 -2.27
C LEU A 225 6.41 -11.36 -2.98
N THR A 226 7.06 -10.25 -3.29
CA THR A 226 8.37 -10.25 -3.93
C THR A 226 9.41 -9.65 -3.00
N ARG A 227 10.56 -10.32 -2.86
CA ARG A 227 11.73 -9.83 -2.12
C ARG A 227 12.95 -9.81 -3.00
N TYR A 228 13.82 -8.85 -2.72
CA TYR A 228 15.21 -8.95 -3.12
C TYR A 228 15.95 -9.80 -2.10
N VAL A 229 16.69 -10.80 -2.57
CA VAL A 229 17.48 -11.69 -1.73
C VAL A 229 18.89 -11.76 -2.27
N VAL A 230 19.86 -11.64 -1.38
CA VAL A 230 21.28 -11.88 -1.64
C VAL A 230 21.76 -13.01 -0.74
N ILE A 231 22.38 -14.00 -1.35
CA ILE A 231 23.13 -15.03 -0.62
C ILE A 231 24.60 -14.66 -0.70
N ASN A 232 25.21 -14.31 0.44
CA ASN A 232 26.64 -14.04 0.51
C ASN A 232 27.42 -15.35 0.59
N LEU A 233 28.10 -15.72 -0.50
CA LEU A 233 29.11 -16.77 -0.49
C LEU A 233 30.43 -16.18 0.01
N ALA A 234 30.56 -15.95 1.32
CA ALA A 234 31.87 -15.55 1.86
C ALA A 234 32.82 -16.76 1.80
N ASP A 235 34.04 -16.54 1.30
CA ASP A 235 35.13 -17.50 1.47
C ASP A 235 35.53 -17.60 2.96
N ARG A 236 36.35 -18.58 3.33
CA ARG A 236 36.88 -18.79 4.69
C ARG A 236 37.51 -17.53 5.30
N ASP A 237 37.94 -16.59 4.46
CA ASP A 237 38.61 -15.35 4.86
C ASP A 237 37.65 -14.15 4.98
N GLY A 238 36.33 -14.35 4.85
CA GLY A 238 35.33 -13.29 5.01
C GLY A 238 35.22 -12.32 3.82
N VAL A 239 35.97 -12.56 2.74
CA VAL A 239 35.83 -11.79 1.49
C VAL A 239 34.61 -12.31 0.72
N ILE A 240 33.67 -11.40 0.45
CA ILE A 240 32.46 -11.70 -0.32
C ILE A 240 32.82 -11.64 -1.81
N GLU A 241 33.27 -12.77 -2.38
CA GLU A 241 33.70 -12.79 -3.78
C GLU A 241 32.53 -12.93 -4.77
N ASP A 242 31.46 -13.66 -4.44
CA ASP A 242 30.46 -14.06 -5.46
C ASP A 242 29.07 -14.40 -4.90
N GLY A 243 28.49 -13.49 -4.12
CA GLY A 243 27.09 -13.57 -3.75
C GLY A 243 26.15 -13.56 -4.95
N ARG A 244 25.02 -14.24 -4.80
CA ARG A 244 23.99 -14.32 -5.83
C ARG A 244 22.77 -13.55 -5.37
N ARG A 245 22.35 -12.59 -6.20
CA ARG A 245 21.06 -11.92 -6.02
C ARG A 245 19.96 -12.64 -6.78
N PHE A 246 18.74 -12.60 -6.26
CA PHE A 246 17.54 -13.04 -6.96
C PHE A 246 16.29 -12.41 -6.36
N ALA A 247 15.22 -12.39 -7.14
CA ALA A 247 13.89 -12.10 -6.66
C ALA A 247 13.29 -13.39 -6.12
N LEU A 248 12.82 -13.35 -4.88
CA LEU A 248 12.06 -14.43 -4.28
C LEU A 248 10.58 -14.06 -4.31
N ILE A 249 9.77 -14.88 -4.97
CA ILE A 249 8.38 -14.57 -5.28
C ILE A 249 7.48 -15.65 -4.68
N HIS A 250 6.65 -15.26 -3.72
CA HIS A 250 5.62 -16.12 -3.11
C HIS A 250 4.24 -15.77 -3.67
N ASP A 251 3.49 -16.79 -4.08
CA ASP A 251 2.11 -16.63 -4.51
C ASP A 251 1.18 -16.69 -3.30
N LEU A 252 0.50 -15.59 -2.97
CA LEU A 252 -0.41 -15.56 -1.82
C LEU A 252 -1.72 -16.33 -2.08
N ALA A 253 -2.02 -16.69 -3.33
CA ALA A 253 -3.13 -17.60 -3.60
C ALA A 253 -2.81 -19.04 -3.17
N ASP A 254 -1.52 -19.38 -3.06
CA ASP A 254 -1.03 -20.67 -2.56
C ASP A 254 0.19 -20.45 -1.63
N PRO A 255 -0.03 -19.93 -0.40
CA PRO A 255 1.05 -19.53 0.49
C PRO A 255 1.92 -20.70 0.99
N LEU A 256 1.50 -21.94 0.73
CA LEU A 256 2.26 -23.15 1.05
C LEU A 256 3.12 -23.64 -0.13
N SER A 257 2.93 -23.06 -1.31
CA SER A 257 3.77 -23.37 -2.47
C SER A 257 5.20 -22.87 -2.25
N PRO A 258 6.22 -23.61 -2.72
CA PRO A 258 7.59 -23.13 -2.63
C PRO A 258 7.76 -21.85 -3.45
N PRO A 259 8.48 -20.85 -2.93
CA PRO A 259 8.68 -19.61 -3.67
C PRO A 259 9.43 -19.84 -4.98
N LYS A 260 9.05 -19.06 -5.99
CA LYS A 260 9.79 -18.98 -7.25
C LYS A 260 11.02 -18.11 -7.03
N ARG A 261 12.12 -18.48 -7.69
CA ARG A 261 13.37 -17.71 -7.69
C ARG A 261 13.65 -17.24 -9.11
N ASN A 262 13.92 -15.94 -9.27
CA ASN A 262 14.44 -15.39 -10.51
C ASN A 262 15.80 -14.76 -10.24
N SER A 263 16.86 -15.42 -10.73
CA SER A 263 18.24 -14.98 -10.61
C SER A 263 18.78 -14.40 -11.91
N GLU A 264 17.90 -13.90 -12.80
CA GLU A 264 18.34 -13.34 -14.06
C GLU A 264 19.10 -12.04 -13.83
N TYR A 265 20.12 -11.80 -14.65
CA TYR A 265 20.81 -10.53 -14.66
C TYR A 265 19.99 -9.49 -15.44
N SER A 266 20.28 -8.22 -15.17
CA SER A 266 19.62 -7.12 -15.87
C SER A 266 20.01 -7.11 -17.33
N SER A 267 18.99 -7.08 -18.19
CA SER A 267 19.12 -6.98 -19.65
C SER A 267 18.86 -5.56 -20.17
N GLN A 268 18.50 -4.64 -19.26
CA GLN A 268 18.23 -3.24 -19.55
C GLN A 268 18.56 -2.36 -18.34
N TYR A 269 18.70 -1.06 -18.59
CA TYR A 269 18.94 -0.06 -17.56
C TYR A 269 18.28 1.28 -17.92
N ILE A 270 18.05 2.15 -16.93
CA ILE A 270 17.63 3.53 -17.09
C ILE A 270 18.90 4.38 -17.13
N SER A 271 19.09 5.17 -18.18
CA SER A 271 20.22 6.10 -18.27
C SER A 271 20.07 7.26 -17.27
N GLU A 272 21.15 8.03 -17.07
CA GLU A 272 21.12 9.29 -16.31
C GLU A 272 20.02 10.26 -16.78
N SER A 273 19.62 10.16 -18.05
CA SER A 273 18.57 10.98 -18.66
C SER A 273 17.15 10.38 -18.53
N GLY A 274 16.96 9.32 -17.74
CA GLY A 274 15.66 8.66 -17.54
C GLY A 274 15.22 7.74 -18.69
N VAL A 275 16.08 7.45 -19.68
CA VAL A 275 15.69 6.64 -20.84
C VAL A 275 16.04 5.17 -20.61
N ILE A 276 15.07 4.27 -20.83
CA ILE A 276 15.32 2.82 -20.76
C ILE A 276 16.13 2.37 -21.99
N MET A 277 17.32 1.85 -21.73
CA MET A 277 18.26 1.31 -22.69
C MET A 277 18.32 -0.21 -22.57
N ARG A 278 18.08 -0.91 -23.69
CA ARG A 278 18.22 -2.38 -23.76
C ARG A 278 19.63 -2.76 -24.18
N LEU A 279 20.20 -3.74 -23.50
CA LEU A 279 21.50 -4.28 -23.86
C LEU A 279 21.39 -5.11 -25.15
N PRO A 280 22.47 -5.23 -25.93
CA PRO A 280 22.54 -6.18 -27.04
C PRO A 280 22.23 -7.61 -26.59
N LEU A 281 21.67 -8.42 -27.49
CA LEU A 281 21.30 -9.80 -27.18
C LEU A 281 22.51 -10.59 -26.64
N GLY A 282 22.33 -11.25 -25.49
CA GLY A 282 23.37 -12.04 -24.82
C GLY A 282 24.31 -11.22 -23.93
N MET A 283 24.16 -9.90 -23.89
CA MET A 283 24.80 -9.07 -22.88
C MET A 283 23.90 -8.93 -21.67
N THR A 284 24.50 -9.03 -20.49
CA THR A 284 23.86 -8.81 -19.21
C THR A 284 24.70 -7.84 -18.44
N MET A 285 24.06 -6.91 -17.73
CA MET A 285 24.81 -6.11 -16.77
C MET A 285 24.97 -6.90 -15.48
N HIS A 286 26.23 -7.07 -15.10
CA HIS A 286 26.59 -7.40 -13.73
C HIS A 286 26.57 -6.12 -12.90
N VAL A 287 25.40 -5.48 -12.75
CA VAL A 287 25.33 -4.28 -11.90
C VAL A 287 25.35 -4.70 -10.44
N GLN A 288 26.46 -4.31 -9.85
CA GLN A 288 26.80 -4.08 -8.45
C GLN A 288 26.60 -5.20 -7.42
N LYS A 289 27.65 -5.27 -6.60
CA LYS A 289 27.80 -6.10 -5.42
C LYS A 289 26.74 -5.69 -4.40
N TYR A 290 25.90 -6.66 -4.04
CA TYR A 290 25.10 -6.80 -2.82
C TYR A 290 24.53 -5.51 -2.21
N MET A 291 23.25 -5.21 -2.47
CA MET A 291 22.46 -4.39 -1.56
C MET A 291 22.20 -5.18 -0.28
N MET A 292 22.76 -4.74 0.85
CA MET A 292 22.37 -5.23 2.16
C MET A 292 21.14 -4.44 2.62
N TYR A 293 20.11 -5.16 3.07
CA TYR A 293 18.87 -4.59 3.61
C TYR A 293 18.26 -3.48 2.73
N PRO A 294 18.03 -3.71 1.42
CA PRO A 294 17.48 -2.65 0.59
C PRO A 294 16.05 -2.31 1.02
N LEU A 295 15.69 -1.03 0.90
CA LEU A 295 14.30 -0.60 0.99
C LEU A 295 13.56 -1.17 -0.21
N THR A 296 12.31 -1.57 0.00
CA THR A 296 11.48 -2.15 -1.05
C THR A 296 10.16 -1.43 -1.13
N CYS A 297 9.73 -1.16 -2.36
CA CYS A 297 8.39 -0.66 -2.64
C CYS A 297 7.87 -1.14 -4.00
N VAL A 298 6.68 -0.69 -4.36
CA VAL A 298 6.07 -0.93 -5.67
C VAL A 298 5.75 0.41 -6.30
N LEU A 299 6.26 0.66 -7.51
CA LEU A 299 5.97 1.86 -8.31
C LEU A 299 5.54 1.42 -9.72
N ASP A 300 4.42 1.93 -10.21
CA ASP A 300 3.86 1.59 -11.54
C ASP A 300 3.83 0.07 -11.83
N GLY A 301 3.44 -0.72 -10.82
CA GLY A 301 3.42 -2.18 -10.94
C GLY A 301 4.79 -2.84 -11.11
N GLN A 302 5.85 -2.22 -10.63
CA GLN A 302 7.21 -2.78 -10.62
C GLN A 302 7.75 -2.79 -9.19
N CYS A 303 8.45 -3.86 -8.82
CA CYS A 303 9.14 -3.93 -7.53
C CYS A 303 10.42 -3.09 -7.62
N VAL A 304 10.59 -2.15 -6.71
CA VAL A 304 11.74 -1.25 -6.68
C VAL A 304 12.53 -1.52 -5.41
N PHE A 305 13.82 -1.75 -5.57
CA PHE A 305 14.77 -2.06 -4.49
C PHE A 305 15.83 -0.98 -4.43
N VAL A 306 15.83 -0.24 -3.33
CA VAL A 306 16.72 0.89 -3.10
C VAL A 306 17.81 0.48 -2.11
N PRO A 307 19.09 0.72 -2.38
CA PRO A 307 20.17 0.41 -1.44
C PRO A 307 19.95 1.08 -0.07
N GLY A 308 19.92 0.29 1.00
CA GLY A 308 19.73 0.77 2.37
C GLY A 308 21.04 1.22 3.02
N GLU A 309 21.98 0.31 3.25
CA GLU A 309 23.27 0.61 3.90
C GLU A 309 24.44 0.67 2.91
N GLN A 310 25.20 1.77 2.92
CA GLN A 310 26.43 1.93 2.11
C GLN A 310 27.74 1.84 2.95
N TYR A 311 27.65 1.29 4.17
CA TYR A 311 28.64 1.45 5.26
C TYR A 311 30.11 1.10 4.95
N SER A 312 30.42 0.25 3.97
CA SER A 312 31.78 -0.26 3.77
C SER A 312 32.34 -0.12 2.35
N LEU A 313 31.53 0.33 1.38
CA LEU A 313 31.91 0.36 -0.04
C LEU A 313 32.22 1.75 -0.59
N LYS A 314 32.04 2.81 0.22
CA LYS A 314 32.29 4.22 -0.15
C LYS A 314 33.66 4.49 -0.77
N ALA A 315 34.66 3.66 -0.52
CA ALA A 315 36.01 3.85 -1.05
C ALA A 315 36.19 3.38 -2.51
N THR A 316 35.25 2.62 -3.10
CA THR A 316 35.49 1.97 -4.41
C THR A 316 34.30 1.91 -5.37
N MET A 317 33.08 2.25 -4.93
CA MET A 317 31.91 2.12 -5.80
C MET A 317 31.27 3.49 -6.03
N GLU A 318 31.66 4.15 -7.11
CA GLU A 318 30.89 5.25 -7.69
C GLU A 318 29.54 4.70 -8.18
N GLY A 319 28.44 5.34 -7.75
CA GLY A 319 27.11 5.23 -8.36
C GLY A 319 26.30 3.96 -8.06
N ILE A 320 25.94 3.70 -6.80
CA ILE A 320 24.95 2.64 -6.53
C ILE A 320 23.56 3.12 -6.94
N GLY A 321 23.00 2.47 -7.95
CA GLY A 321 21.69 2.74 -8.50
C GLY A 321 20.56 1.99 -7.79
N THR A 322 19.33 2.24 -8.22
CA THR A 322 18.15 1.48 -7.77
C THR A 322 17.93 0.26 -8.67
N CYS A 323 17.55 -0.90 -8.12
CA CYS A 323 17.20 -2.06 -8.94
C CYS A 323 15.68 -2.18 -9.07
N ILE A 324 15.20 -2.48 -10.28
CA ILE A 324 13.77 -2.59 -10.57
C ILE A 324 13.49 -3.98 -11.15
N TYR A 325 12.47 -4.65 -10.63
CA TYR A 325 12.03 -5.96 -11.10
C TYR A 325 10.58 -5.90 -11.53
N ASN A 326 10.32 -6.27 -12.79
CA ASN A 326 8.97 -6.44 -13.30
C ASN A 326 8.54 -7.90 -13.10
N PRO A 327 7.58 -8.21 -12.21
CA PRO A 327 7.17 -9.60 -11.95
C PRO A 327 6.38 -10.22 -13.10
N GLU A 328 5.75 -9.43 -13.97
CA GLU A 328 4.99 -9.93 -15.12
C GLU A 328 5.92 -10.40 -16.24
N THR A 329 6.94 -9.59 -16.56
CA THR A 329 7.92 -9.93 -17.61
C THR A 329 9.13 -10.69 -17.08
N GLN A 330 9.29 -10.74 -15.76
CA GLN A 330 10.45 -11.28 -15.04
C GLN A 330 11.78 -10.63 -15.43
N VAL A 331 11.73 -9.36 -15.85
CA VAL A 331 12.91 -8.61 -16.31
C VAL A 331 13.41 -7.73 -15.18
N TRP A 332 14.73 -7.76 -14.99
CA TRP A 332 15.45 -6.81 -14.17
C TRP A 332 15.90 -5.59 -14.98
N THR A 333 15.76 -4.42 -14.38
CA THR A 333 16.19 -3.12 -14.89
C THR A 333 17.01 -2.42 -13.83
N GLU A 334 18.17 -1.89 -14.21
CA GLU A 334 19.00 -1.09 -13.30
C GLU A 334 18.73 0.37 -13.54
N ASP A 335 18.57 1.16 -12.49
CA ASP A 335 18.56 2.61 -12.62
C ASP A 335 19.99 3.13 -12.48
N GLY A 336 20.56 3.68 -13.54
CA GLY A 336 21.90 4.23 -13.54
C GLY A 336 22.02 5.60 -12.86
N ARG A 337 20.91 6.23 -12.47
CA ARG A 337 20.91 7.49 -11.71
C ARG A 337 21.44 7.27 -10.30
N GLU A 338 22.19 8.25 -9.80
CA GLU A 338 22.82 8.17 -8.48
C GLU A 338 21.77 8.11 -7.37
N CYS A 339 21.83 7.08 -6.53
CA CYS A 339 21.03 7.02 -5.31
C CYS A 339 21.67 7.89 -4.23
N PRO A 340 20.91 8.77 -3.55
CA PRO A 340 21.41 9.49 -2.39
C PRO A 340 21.87 8.51 -1.30
N ASP A 341 22.68 9.00 -0.37
CA ASP A 341 23.07 8.22 0.80
C ASP A 341 21.88 8.11 1.77
N LEU A 342 21.29 6.92 1.81
CA LEU A 342 20.11 6.58 2.62
C LEU A 342 20.44 5.72 3.83
N THR A 343 21.72 5.66 4.24
CA THR A 343 22.23 4.74 5.26
C THR A 343 21.48 4.78 6.60
N ASP A 344 20.95 5.95 6.98
CA ASP A 344 20.20 6.11 8.24
C ASP A 344 18.67 6.12 8.04
N SER A 345 18.18 5.78 6.84
CA SER A 345 16.75 5.77 6.54
C SER A 345 16.15 4.39 6.70
N LYS A 346 15.11 4.30 7.53
CA LYS A 346 14.26 3.11 7.67
C LYS A 346 12.79 3.39 7.36
N ALA A 347 12.41 4.67 7.29
CA ALA A 347 11.05 5.09 7.06
C ALA A 347 10.86 5.49 5.60
N HIS A 348 10.04 4.73 4.90
CA HIS A 348 9.62 5.04 3.54
C HIS A 348 8.17 4.68 3.30
N THR A 349 7.55 5.30 2.31
CA THR A 349 6.19 4.99 1.87
C THR A 349 5.99 5.40 0.42
N VAL A 350 4.88 4.99 -0.20
CA VAL A 350 4.56 5.36 -1.59
C VAL A 350 3.27 6.16 -1.61
N VAL A 351 3.30 7.34 -2.24
CA VAL A 351 2.15 8.18 -2.51
C VAL A 351 2.08 8.42 -4.01
N ASP A 352 0.98 8.06 -4.65
CA ASP A 352 0.73 8.32 -6.09
C ASP A 352 1.94 7.94 -7.00
N ASP A 353 2.42 6.70 -6.90
CA ASP A 353 3.60 6.18 -7.62
C ASP A 353 4.92 6.94 -7.39
N THR A 354 4.99 7.70 -6.29
CA THR A 354 6.21 8.35 -5.81
C THR A 354 6.65 7.71 -4.49
N LEU A 355 7.87 7.19 -4.45
CA LEU A 355 8.49 6.72 -3.22
C LEU A 355 8.96 7.94 -2.42
N TYR A 356 8.54 8.06 -1.17
CA TYR A 356 9.04 9.01 -0.19
C TYR A 356 9.96 8.29 0.78
N VAL A 357 11.14 8.84 1.01
CA VAL A 357 12.16 8.32 1.94
C VAL A 357 12.54 9.42 2.93
N PHE A 358 12.45 9.11 4.22
CA PHE A 358 12.70 10.05 5.30
C PHE A 358 14.00 9.67 6.00
N THR A 359 15.04 10.50 5.85
CA THR A 359 16.37 10.24 6.42
C THR A 359 16.56 11.01 7.74
N GLY A 360 17.42 10.49 8.62
CA GLY A 360 18.06 11.26 9.69
C GLY A 360 17.59 10.98 11.14
N ARG A 361 18.53 10.46 11.96
CA ARG A 361 18.44 10.45 13.43
C ARG A 361 19.07 11.69 14.09
N ASN A 362 20.05 12.32 13.45
CA ASN A 362 20.93 13.32 14.10
C ASN A 362 20.70 14.78 13.67
N GLY A 363 19.48 15.14 13.27
CA GLY A 363 19.12 16.54 12.92
C GLY A 363 19.54 17.01 11.52
N GLU A 364 20.25 16.20 10.73
CA GLU A 364 20.50 16.43 9.30
C GLU A 364 19.49 15.70 8.39
N GLY A 365 18.29 15.45 8.91
CA GLY A 365 17.27 14.67 8.21
C GLY A 365 16.69 15.38 6.99
N GLY A 366 16.51 14.62 5.91
CA GLY A 366 16.00 15.07 4.63
C GLY A 366 14.80 14.23 4.16
N ILE A 367 14.06 14.80 3.22
CA ILE A 367 12.97 14.12 2.52
C ILE A 367 13.43 13.94 1.08
N TRP A 368 13.52 12.68 0.67
CA TRP A 368 13.87 12.31 -0.69
C TRP A 368 12.66 11.67 -1.36
N THR A 369 12.45 12.01 -2.62
CA THR A 369 11.47 11.33 -3.47
C THR A 369 12.16 10.57 -4.58
N TYR A 370 11.52 9.50 -5.03
CA TYR A 370 11.93 8.74 -6.19
C TYR A 370 10.73 8.36 -7.05
N THR A 371 10.83 8.65 -8.35
CA THR A 371 9.90 8.15 -9.39
C THR A 371 10.69 7.39 -10.44
N LEU A 372 10.03 6.47 -11.15
CA LEU A 372 10.68 5.77 -12.26
C LEU A 372 11.07 6.74 -13.40
N GLU A 373 10.30 7.82 -13.59
CA GLU A 373 10.51 8.80 -14.65
C GLU A 373 11.66 9.76 -14.33
N ASP A 374 11.65 10.38 -13.16
CA ASP A 374 12.55 11.48 -12.81
C ASP A 374 13.77 11.04 -11.98
N GLY A 375 13.66 9.90 -11.27
CA GLY A 375 14.71 9.42 -10.39
C GLY A 375 14.64 10.12 -9.04
N TRP A 376 15.80 10.34 -8.41
CA TRP A 376 15.87 10.90 -7.07
C TRP A 376 15.79 12.43 -7.05
N GLU A 377 14.96 12.98 -6.16
CA GLU A 377 14.84 14.41 -5.89
C GLU A 377 14.90 14.68 -4.38
N ASN A 378 15.56 15.77 -3.97
CA ASN A 378 15.53 16.25 -2.58
C ASN A 378 14.41 17.29 -2.43
N VAL A 379 13.38 16.93 -1.68
CA VAL A 379 12.19 17.79 -1.48
C VAL A 379 12.38 18.78 -0.35
N GLY A 380 13.31 18.52 0.58
CA GLY A 380 13.62 19.44 1.67
C GLY A 380 14.13 18.75 2.93
N ARG A 381 14.07 19.48 4.04
CA ARG A 381 14.47 19.00 5.36
C ARG A 381 13.25 18.62 6.18
N LEU A 382 13.43 17.64 7.07
CA LEU A 382 12.45 17.36 8.11
C LEU A 382 12.30 18.57 9.06
N PRO A 383 11.08 18.91 9.50
CA PRO A 383 10.88 19.86 10.59
C PRO A 383 11.69 19.45 11.83
N MET A 384 12.19 20.43 12.59
CA MET A 384 13.01 20.17 13.80
C MET A 384 12.27 19.33 14.85
N ASN A 385 10.95 19.41 14.88
CA ASN A 385 10.10 18.64 15.78
C ASN A 385 9.71 17.25 15.22
N SER A 386 10.18 16.84 14.05
CA SER A 386 9.86 15.55 13.40
C SER A 386 11.10 14.67 13.21
N VAL A 387 12.14 14.87 14.01
CA VAL A 387 13.38 14.06 14.00
C VAL A 387 13.12 12.63 14.50
N GLY A 388 13.92 11.68 14.04
CA GLY A 388 13.83 10.29 14.48
C GLY A 388 12.64 9.55 13.86
N VAL A 389 12.43 9.73 12.55
CA VAL A 389 11.35 9.04 11.85
C VAL A 389 11.60 7.53 11.85
N ALA A 390 10.82 6.79 12.62
CA ALA A 390 10.90 5.34 12.75
C ALA A 390 10.10 4.60 11.67
N PHE A 391 8.94 5.16 11.27
CA PHE A 391 8.13 4.61 10.18
C PHE A 391 7.34 5.70 9.45
N ALA A 392 6.94 5.39 8.21
CA ALA A 392 6.08 6.22 7.38
C ALA A 392 4.97 5.36 6.76
N GLN A 393 3.72 5.83 6.79
CA GLN A 393 2.57 5.12 6.23
C GLN A 393 1.60 6.07 5.55
N THR A 394 1.14 5.69 4.37
CA THR A 394 0.31 6.55 3.52
C THR A 394 -1.19 6.32 3.75
N PHE A 395 -1.93 7.44 3.78
CA PHE A 395 -3.38 7.54 3.84
C PHE A 395 -3.87 8.48 2.74
N GLY A 396 -3.86 8.00 1.50
CA GLY A 396 -4.13 8.83 0.33
C GLY A 396 -2.97 9.82 0.11
N ARG A 397 -3.23 11.13 0.19
CA ARG A 397 -2.19 12.16 0.08
C ARG A 397 -1.43 12.43 1.39
N LEU A 398 -1.95 11.93 2.51
CA LEU A 398 -1.35 12.16 3.82
C LEU A 398 -0.35 11.06 4.12
N ILE A 399 0.82 11.44 4.63
CA ILE A 399 1.81 10.52 5.18
C ILE A 399 1.80 10.65 6.69
N LEU A 400 1.47 9.57 7.38
CA LEU A 400 1.59 9.46 8.82
C LEU A 400 2.97 8.95 9.20
N LEU A 401 3.63 9.68 10.10
CA LEU A 401 5.02 9.46 10.49
C LEU A 401 5.07 9.22 12.00
N GLY A 402 5.72 8.14 12.39
CA GLY A 402 6.11 7.92 13.78
C GLY A 402 7.49 8.49 14.02
N CYS A 403 7.59 9.54 14.83
CA CYS A 403 8.83 10.20 15.20
C CYS A 403 9.11 10.00 16.71
N ASP A 404 10.34 10.29 17.13
CA ASP A 404 10.71 10.29 18.57
C ASP A 404 9.83 11.26 19.38
N SER A 405 9.41 12.36 18.76
CA SER A 405 8.53 13.39 19.36
C SER A 405 7.03 13.05 19.33
N GLY A 406 6.63 11.95 18.67
CA GLY A 406 5.23 11.53 18.56
C GLY A 406 4.79 11.23 17.13
N ILE A 407 3.48 11.30 16.89
CA ILE A 407 2.88 11.00 15.59
C ILE A 407 2.61 12.30 14.83
N HIS A 408 3.15 12.37 13.61
CA HIS A 408 3.02 13.50 12.70
C HIS A 408 2.23 13.12 11.45
N LEU A 409 1.54 14.09 10.86
CA LEU A 409 0.99 14.02 9.52
C LEU A 409 1.73 14.99 8.62
N HIS A 410 2.08 14.53 7.43
CA HIS A 410 2.60 15.33 6.33
C HIS A 410 1.62 15.29 5.15
N ASP A 411 1.22 16.45 4.64
CA ASP A 411 0.39 16.53 3.43
C ASP A 411 1.28 16.73 2.20
N THR A 412 1.32 15.75 1.31
CA THR A 412 2.20 15.79 0.12
C THR A 412 1.81 16.87 -0.89
N VAL A 413 0.56 17.38 -0.82
CA VAL A 413 0.09 18.42 -1.74
C VAL A 413 0.48 19.81 -1.28
N SER A 414 0.29 20.13 0.01
CA SER A 414 0.64 21.44 0.54
C SER A 414 2.06 21.54 1.07
N GLY A 415 2.69 20.39 1.38
CA GLY A 415 3.97 20.33 2.07
C GLY A 415 3.86 20.52 3.59
N ASP A 416 2.65 20.66 4.12
CA ASP A 416 2.42 20.98 5.53
C ASP A 416 2.69 19.80 6.47
N TRP A 417 2.95 20.12 7.73
CA TRP A 417 3.23 19.19 8.80
C TRP A 417 2.39 19.51 10.03
N SER A 418 1.95 18.48 10.75
CA SER A 418 1.21 18.64 12.00
C SER A 418 1.46 17.47 12.94
N ARG A 419 1.77 17.75 14.21
CA ARG A 419 1.80 16.72 15.25
C ARG A 419 0.38 16.46 15.75
N ILE A 420 -0.12 15.25 15.51
CA ILE A 420 -1.51 14.87 15.84
C ILE A 420 -1.63 14.02 17.10
N GLY A 421 -0.51 13.58 17.67
CA GLY A 421 -0.51 12.78 18.88
C GLY A 421 0.87 12.48 19.43
N ASP A 422 0.86 11.90 20.62
CA ASP A 422 2.06 11.36 21.25
C ASP A 422 2.34 9.97 20.71
N ASN A 423 3.56 9.48 20.91
CA ASN A 423 3.91 8.13 20.53
C ASN A 423 3.01 7.14 21.31
N PRO A 424 2.39 6.14 20.66
CA PRO A 424 1.56 5.15 21.34
C PRO A 424 2.24 4.42 22.52
N HIS A 425 3.57 4.43 22.59
CA HIS A 425 4.33 3.92 23.74
C HIS A 425 5.21 5.03 24.37
N PRO A 426 4.81 5.61 25.51
CA PRO A 426 5.42 6.84 26.03
C PRO A 426 6.79 6.68 26.69
N GLU A 427 7.27 5.46 26.92
CA GLU A 427 8.54 5.21 27.61
C GLU A 427 9.37 4.16 26.85
N PRO A 428 10.20 4.57 25.87
CA PRO A 428 11.28 3.72 25.44
C PRO A 428 12.38 3.80 26.49
N GLU A 429 12.44 2.81 27.40
CA GLU A 429 13.57 2.67 28.34
C GLU A 429 14.92 2.42 27.63
N ILE A 430 14.89 2.18 26.32
CA ILE A 430 16.04 1.79 25.50
C ILE A 430 16.11 2.73 24.30
N GLU A 431 17.29 3.31 24.04
CA GLU A 431 17.59 4.25 22.94
C GLU A 431 17.31 3.70 21.52
N ASP A 432 16.89 2.44 21.39
CA ASP A 432 16.67 1.73 20.13
C ASP A 432 15.23 1.24 19.93
N SER A 433 14.23 1.81 20.62
CA SER A 433 12.83 1.53 20.28
C SER A 433 12.54 1.98 18.84
N SER A 434 12.47 1.04 17.90
CA SER A 434 11.86 1.28 16.60
C SER A 434 10.40 0.83 16.63
N TYR A 435 9.57 1.53 15.86
CA TYR A 435 8.18 1.16 15.66
C TYR A 435 7.99 0.83 14.20
N ILE A 436 7.12 -0.13 13.93
CA ILE A 436 6.68 -0.43 12.58
C ILE A 436 5.16 -0.31 12.49
N GLY A 437 4.68 0.27 11.40
CA GLY A 437 3.26 0.50 11.16
C GLY A 437 2.81 -0.13 9.85
N ALA A 438 1.59 -0.66 9.81
CA ALA A 438 0.92 -1.03 8.55
C ALA A 438 -0.54 -0.62 8.53
N CYS A 439 -0.99 -0.04 7.41
CA CYS A 439 -2.38 0.34 7.21
C CYS A 439 -3.28 -0.90 7.09
N ILE A 440 -4.23 -1.04 8.01
CA ILE A 440 -5.17 -2.19 8.05
C ILE A 440 -6.56 -1.81 7.52
N THR A 441 -6.88 -0.52 7.54
CA THR A 441 -8.03 0.05 6.83
C THR A 441 -7.62 1.38 6.22
N HIS A 442 -8.54 2.03 5.50
CA HIS A 442 -8.32 3.36 4.93
C HIS A 442 -8.09 4.46 5.98
N ASN A 443 -8.33 4.22 7.27
CA ASN A 443 -8.15 5.20 8.34
C ASN A 443 -7.52 4.62 9.62
N THR A 444 -7.10 3.36 9.58
CA THR A 444 -6.59 2.66 10.77
C THR A 444 -5.26 2.00 10.47
N LEU A 445 -4.33 2.19 11.39
CA LEU A 445 -2.98 1.68 11.38
C LEU A 445 -2.80 0.69 12.54
N LEU A 446 -2.16 -0.43 12.26
CA LEU A 446 -1.58 -1.28 13.30
C LEU A 446 -0.13 -0.86 13.51
N CYS A 447 0.22 -0.47 14.73
CA CYS A 447 1.58 -0.15 15.16
C CYS A 447 2.10 -1.25 16.08
N LEU A 448 3.33 -1.68 15.84
CA LEU A 448 4.06 -2.63 16.68
C LEU A 448 5.31 -1.95 17.21
N ASP A 449 5.61 -2.21 18.48
CA ASP A 449 6.94 -1.99 19.00
C ASP A 449 7.85 -3.11 18.46
N THR A 450 9.00 -2.75 17.90
CA THR A 450 9.97 -3.72 17.39
C THR A 450 10.95 -4.18 18.47
N THR A 451 10.79 -3.76 19.73
CA THR A 451 11.59 -4.26 20.84
C THR A 451 11.59 -5.79 20.87
N SER A 452 12.73 -6.36 21.27
CA SER A 452 12.93 -7.81 21.26
C SER A 452 11.87 -8.52 22.08
N ILE A 453 11.07 -9.34 21.42
CA ILE A 453 10.06 -10.19 22.03
C ILE A 453 10.78 -11.42 22.56
N VAL A 454 10.76 -11.59 23.88
CA VAL A 454 11.21 -12.83 24.50
C VAL A 454 10.12 -13.88 24.28
N ASP A 455 10.44 -15.04 23.72
CA ASP A 455 9.54 -16.20 23.73
C ASP A 455 9.38 -16.69 25.18
N ASN A 456 8.51 -16.01 25.92
CA ASN A 456 8.01 -16.43 27.21
C ASN A 456 6.72 -17.27 27.01
N ASP A 457 6.26 -17.94 28.06
CA ASP A 457 5.06 -18.80 27.99
C ASP A 457 3.81 -18.05 27.49
N ASP A 458 3.75 -16.73 27.66
CA ASP A 458 2.58 -15.91 27.33
C ASP A 458 2.50 -15.54 25.84
N ARG A 459 3.63 -15.42 25.12
CA ARG A 459 3.70 -15.18 23.66
C ARG A 459 2.86 -13.99 23.18
N LEU A 460 2.90 -12.92 23.96
CA LEU A 460 2.11 -11.72 23.74
C LEU A 460 2.97 -10.66 23.05
N LEU A 461 2.49 -10.18 21.90
CA LEU A 461 3.02 -9.03 21.21
C LEU A 461 2.15 -7.81 21.52
N TYR A 462 2.74 -6.79 22.12
CA TYR A 462 2.05 -5.53 22.40
C TYR A 462 1.96 -4.71 21.12
N ALA A 463 0.75 -4.22 20.84
CA ALA A 463 0.48 -3.45 19.65
C ALA A 463 -0.47 -2.30 19.98
N SER A 464 -0.50 -1.30 19.10
CA SER A 464 -1.46 -0.20 19.18
C SER A 464 -2.23 -0.10 17.88
N ILE A 465 -3.54 0.08 17.99
CA ILE A 465 -4.38 0.49 16.86
C ILE A 465 -4.49 1.99 16.91
N VAL A 466 -4.03 2.63 15.85
CA VAL A 466 -4.13 4.07 15.65
C VAL A 466 -5.21 4.33 14.61
N THR A 467 -6.28 5.01 14.99
CA THR A 467 -7.40 5.36 14.09
C THR A 467 -7.41 6.86 13.88
N LEU A 468 -7.24 7.27 12.62
CA LEU A 468 -7.36 8.66 12.20
C LEU A 468 -8.83 9.05 12.08
N ASN A 469 -9.12 10.28 12.49
CA ASN A 469 -10.42 10.90 12.26
C ASN A 469 -10.65 11.05 10.75
N GLU A 470 -11.76 10.53 10.23
CA GLU A 470 -12.06 10.57 8.80
C GLU A 470 -12.09 11.99 8.22
N SER A 471 -12.37 13.01 9.04
CA SER A 471 -12.34 14.41 8.61
C SER A 471 -10.95 14.90 8.17
N LEU A 472 -9.88 14.20 8.56
CA LEU A 472 -8.52 14.46 8.09
C LEU A 472 -8.28 13.91 6.68
N LEU A 473 -8.91 12.79 6.34
CA LEU A 473 -8.65 12.05 5.11
C LEU A 473 -9.33 12.63 3.87
N TYR A 474 -10.37 13.45 4.08
CA TYR A 474 -11.16 14.05 3.00
C TYR A 474 -11.18 15.58 3.09
N PRO A 475 -10.03 16.23 2.89
CA PRO A 475 -10.00 17.68 2.76
C PRO A 475 -10.78 18.08 1.49
N SER A 476 -11.69 19.04 1.60
CA SER A 476 -12.44 19.55 0.45
C SER A 476 -11.47 20.26 -0.50
N VAL A 477 -11.88 20.46 -1.74
CA VAL A 477 -11.08 21.15 -2.77
C VAL A 477 -10.79 22.61 -2.38
N GLU A 478 -11.56 23.18 -1.45
CA GLU A 478 -11.34 24.50 -0.85
C GLU A 478 -10.49 24.45 0.44
N MET A 479 -10.16 23.26 0.96
CA MET A 479 -9.42 23.07 2.20
C MET A 479 -7.91 23.15 1.97
N GLY A 480 -7.36 24.35 2.13
CA GLY A 480 -5.95 24.55 2.51
C GLY A 480 -5.78 24.61 4.03
N TRP A 481 -4.56 24.34 4.52
CA TRP A 481 -3.89 24.77 5.76
C TRP A 481 -4.64 24.70 7.11
N GLY A 482 -5.85 25.25 7.21
CA GLY A 482 -6.56 25.51 8.46
C GLY A 482 -6.81 24.27 9.32
N ARG A 483 -7.19 23.14 8.71
CA ARG A 483 -7.54 21.95 9.49
C ARG A 483 -6.35 21.18 10.05
N LEU A 484 -5.19 21.12 9.39
CA LEU A 484 -4.03 20.46 10.00
C LEU A 484 -3.54 21.25 11.22
N LEU A 485 -3.48 22.58 11.10
CA LEU A 485 -3.17 23.47 12.23
C LEU A 485 -4.20 23.38 13.37
N GLU A 486 -5.46 23.06 13.09
CA GLU A 486 -6.48 22.82 14.14
C GLU A 486 -6.18 21.60 15.01
N TRP A 487 -5.41 20.65 14.49
CA TRP A 487 -5.02 19.41 15.17
C TRP A 487 -3.57 19.40 15.65
N ASP A 488 -2.76 20.37 15.23
CA ASP A 488 -1.39 20.54 15.70
C ASP A 488 -1.40 20.96 17.18
N LYS A 489 -0.99 20.05 18.07
CA LYS A 489 -0.89 20.33 19.51
C LYS A 489 0.10 21.46 19.81
N ASP A 490 1.07 21.69 18.92
CA ASP A 490 2.17 22.62 19.07
C ASP A 490 2.00 23.85 18.15
N TRP A 491 0.80 24.09 17.60
CA TRP A 491 0.52 25.12 16.57
C TRP A 491 1.03 26.51 16.91
N ARG A 492 1.05 26.90 18.19
CA ARG A 492 1.56 28.21 18.62
C ARG A 492 3.07 28.33 18.42
N VAL A 493 3.81 27.26 18.69
CA VAL A 493 5.25 27.17 18.41
C VAL A 493 5.46 27.14 16.90
N THR A 494 4.68 26.33 16.18
CA THR A 494 4.71 26.23 14.71
C THR A 494 4.50 27.59 14.02
N LEU A 495 3.55 28.39 14.53
CA LEU A 495 3.27 29.74 14.03
C LEU A 495 4.22 30.82 14.58
N GLY A 496 5.19 30.47 15.43
CA GLY A 496 6.11 31.42 16.07
C GLY A 496 5.42 32.40 17.02
N VAL A 497 4.23 32.06 17.52
CA VAL A 497 3.48 32.84 18.52
C VAL A 497 4.15 32.69 19.88
N ASP A 498 4.51 31.45 20.22
CA ASP A 498 5.27 31.15 21.43
C ASP A 498 6.73 30.94 21.04
N ASN A 499 7.62 31.75 21.61
CA ASN A 499 9.05 31.63 21.37
C ASN A 499 9.62 30.60 22.37
N PRO A 500 10.12 29.44 21.92
CA PRO A 500 10.55 28.37 22.82
C PRO A 500 11.74 28.76 23.71
N ALA A 501 12.37 29.90 23.47
CA ALA A 501 13.48 30.43 24.25
C ALA A 501 13.08 31.23 25.52
N GLU A 502 11.78 31.44 25.78
CA GLU A 502 11.31 32.29 26.89
C GLU A 502 10.68 31.55 28.08
N THR A 503 10.67 30.21 28.07
CA THR A 503 10.25 29.35 29.20
C THR A 503 11.41 28.54 29.72
#